data_AF-A0A3C1B138-F1
#
_entry.id   AF-A0A3C1B138-F1
#
_cell.length_a   1.000
_cell.length_b   1.000
_cell.length_c   1.000
_cell.angle_alpha   90.00
_cell.angle_beta   90.00
_cell.angle_gamma   90.00
#
_symmetry.space_group_name_H-M   'P 1'
#
loop_
_entity.id
_entity.type
_entity.pdbx_description
1 polymer ?
#
loop_
_entity_poly.entity_id
_entity_poly.type
_entity_poly.pdbx_seq_one_letter_code
_entity_poly.pdbx_strand_id
1 'polypeptide(L)'
;MADYLTDPANGDKVGERTLALHGTWINACVVTASEALRQVGCDISHTTDYTTELIRALERRGFVKSLNLDELQPGAICFTTDTDGSIGNDPTHTFIFLSWAEPGVMYIYDNQVTDYGSQYHTRLVSLHYLNDDPAKAKDATAYFYYR
;
A
#
# COMPACT_ATOMS: atom_id res chain seq x y z
N MET A 1 4.44 -11.17 -4.82
CA MET A 1 3.18 -10.39 -4.70
C MET A 1 2.90 -9.59 -5.96
N ALA A 2 3.84 -8.79 -6.48
CA ALA A 2 3.64 -8.07 -7.74
C ALA A 2 3.22 -9.00 -8.89
N ASP A 3 3.91 -10.12 -9.11
CA ASP A 3 3.56 -11.09 -10.16
C ASP A 3 2.09 -11.55 -10.08
N TYR A 4 1.56 -11.78 -8.88
CA TYR A 4 0.15 -12.15 -8.69
C TYR A 4 -0.79 -11.02 -9.12
N LEU A 5 -0.43 -9.79 -8.77
CA LEU A 5 -1.20 -8.57 -9.08
C LEU A 5 -1.02 -8.08 -10.51
N THR A 6 -0.06 -8.61 -11.30
CA THR A 6 0.04 -8.28 -12.74
C THR A 6 -1.14 -8.82 -13.55
N ASP A 7 -1.86 -9.82 -13.05
CA ASP A 7 -3.14 -10.26 -13.59
C ASP A 7 -4.27 -9.43 -12.97
N PRO A 8 -4.97 -8.58 -13.76
CA PRO A 8 -6.05 -7.75 -13.24
C PRO A 8 -7.16 -8.55 -12.57
N ALA A 9 -7.46 -9.78 -13.04
CA ALA A 9 -8.50 -10.61 -12.42
C ALA A 9 -8.13 -11.03 -10.99
N ASN A 10 -6.84 -11.12 -10.67
CA ASN A 10 -6.37 -11.36 -9.32
C ASN A 10 -6.42 -10.09 -8.46
N GLY A 11 -6.14 -8.93 -9.04
CA GLY A 11 -6.38 -7.64 -8.42
C GLY A 11 -7.86 -7.40 -8.10
N ASP A 12 -8.77 -7.76 -9.00
CA ASP A 12 -10.21 -7.65 -8.80
C ASP A 12 -10.66 -8.52 -7.62
N LYS A 13 -10.18 -9.77 -7.52
CA LYS A 13 -10.45 -10.64 -6.37
C LYS A 13 -10.00 -10.02 -5.04
N VAL A 14 -8.81 -9.41 -5.00
CA VAL A 14 -8.31 -8.72 -3.79
C VAL A 14 -9.25 -7.55 -3.46
N GLY A 15 -9.68 -6.79 -4.46
CA GLY A 15 -10.59 -5.67 -4.28
C GLY A 15 -11.97 -6.08 -3.77
N GLU A 16 -12.58 -7.09 -4.38
CA GLU A 16 -13.86 -7.67 -3.97
C GLU A 16 -13.80 -8.19 -2.53
N ARG A 17 -12.72 -8.89 -2.17
CA ARG A 17 -12.50 -9.39 -0.81
C ARG A 17 -12.29 -8.26 0.19
N THR A 18 -11.58 -7.21 -0.20
CA THR A 18 -11.44 -5.99 0.62
C THR A 18 -12.81 -5.40 0.93
N LEU A 19 -13.65 -5.18 -0.08
CA LEU A 19 -15.00 -4.65 0.12
C LEU A 19 -15.89 -5.60 0.94
N ALA A 20 -15.75 -6.91 0.78
CA ALA A 20 -16.49 -7.88 1.58
C ALA A 20 -16.08 -7.84 3.07
N LEU A 21 -14.81 -7.55 3.38
CA LEU A 21 -14.29 -7.48 4.76
C LEU A 21 -14.51 -6.10 5.41
N HIS A 22 -14.38 -5.01 4.65
CA HIS A 22 -14.39 -3.63 5.17
C HIS A 22 -15.67 -2.84 4.86
N GLY A 23 -16.41 -3.23 3.81
CA GLY A 23 -17.65 -2.58 3.38
C GLY A 23 -17.49 -1.29 2.57
N THR A 24 -16.32 -0.66 2.57
CA THR A 24 -16.04 0.59 1.84
C THR A 24 -14.58 0.66 1.38
N TRP A 25 -14.23 1.66 0.57
CA TRP A 25 -12.84 1.98 0.24
C TRP A 25 -12.20 2.97 1.22
N ILE A 26 -13.01 3.68 2.02
CA ILE A 26 -12.53 4.66 2.98
C ILE A 26 -11.74 3.94 4.08
N ASN A 27 -10.47 4.32 4.28
CA ASN A 27 -9.55 3.73 5.26
C ASN A 27 -9.35 2.21 5.11
N ALA A 28 -9.48 1.67 3.90
CA ALA A 28 -9.34 0.23 3.64
C ALA A 28 -7.90 -0.20 3.29
N CYS A 29 -6.90 0.70 3.37
CA CYS A 29 -5.54 0.47 2.89
C CYS A 29 -4.88 -0.78 3.48
N VAL A 30 -5.01 -0.94 4.80
CA VAL A 30 -4.46 -2.07 5.53
C VAL A 30 -5.17 -3.37 5.15
N VAL A 31 -6.50 -3.35 5.03
CA VAL A 31 -7.29 -4.52 4.63
C VAL A 31 -6.91 -4.96 3.21
N THR A 32 -6.76 -4.01 2.28
CA THR A 32 -6.33 -4.27 0.90
C THR A 32 -4.93 -4.88 0.84
N ALA A 33 -3.94 -4.27 1.49
CA ALA A 33 -2.58 -4.79 1.51
C ALA A 33 -2.50 -6.18 2.19
N SER A 34 -3.25 -6.35 3.28
CA SER A 34 -3.35 -7.64 3.99
C SER A 34 -4.00 -8.73 3.12
N GLU A 35 -5.00 -8.37 2.31
CA GLU A 35 -5.66 -9.31 1.42
C GLU A 35 -4.74 -9.74 0.28
N ALA A 36 -4.01 -8.81 -0.34
CA ALA A 36 -3.02 -9.16 -1.35
C ALA A 36 -1.93 -10.11 -0.79
N LEU A 37 -1.49 -9.87 0.46
CA LEU A 37 -0.58 -10.76 1.17
C LEU A 37 -1.18 -12.17 1.38
N ARG A 38 -2.44 -12.26 1.80
CA ARG A 38 -3.14 -13.55 1.97
C ARG A 38 -3.24 -14.33 0.67
N GLN A 39 -3.50 -13.66 -0.46
CA GLN A 39 -3.60 -14.31 -1.77
C GLN A 39 -2.29 -14.97 -2.21
N VAL A 40 -1.14 -14.51 -1.70
CA VAL A 40 0.17 -15.12 -1.96
C VAL A 40 0.68 -15.99 -0.81
N GLY A 41 -0.22 -16.43 0.08
CA GLY A 41 0.10 -17.36 1.17
C GLY A 41 0.76 -16.73 2.40
N CYS A 42 0.82 -15.40 2.48
CA CYS A 42 1.22 -14.72 3.71
C CYS A 42 -0.01 -14.56 4.62
N ASP A 43 -0.14 -15.44 5.61
CA ASP A 43 -1.27 -15.46 6.53
C ASP A 43 -1.31 -14.20 7.39
N ILE A 44 -2.07 -13.17 6.99
CA ILE A 44 -2.34 -11.96 7.80
C ILE A 44 -3.77 -12.05 8.34
N SER A 45 -3.95 -11.79 9.65
CA SER A 45 -5.29 -11.84 10.28
C SER A 45 -6.31 -11.01 9.52
N HIS A 46 -7.55 -11.51 9.40
CA HIS A 46 -8.66 -10.75 8.83
C HIS A 46 -9.07 -9.54 9.69
N THR A 47 -8.60 -9.49 10.94
CA THR A 47 -8.85 -8.38 11.86
C THR A 47 -7.77 -7.30 11.84
N THR A 48 -6.74 -7.41 10.99
CA THR A 48 -5.69 -6.40 10.87
C THR A 48 -6.19 -5.27 9.98
N ASP A 49 -6.45 -4.10 10.58
CA ASP A 49 -7.01 -2.92 9.91
C ASP A 49 -6.25 -1.61 10.22
N TYR A 50 -5.22 -1.66 11.07
CA TYR A 50 -4.31 -0.53 11.33
C TYR A 50 -2.89 -0.74 10.79
N THR A 51 -2.24 0.34 10.35
CA THR A 51 -0.89 0.28 9.76
C THR A 51 0.14 -0.25 10.74
N THR A 52 0.06 0.16 12.00
CA THR A 52 0.91 -0.34 13.09
C THR A 52 0.75 -1.84 13.34
N GLU A 53 -0.45 -2.38 13.19
CA GLU A 53 -0.72 -3.80 13.33
C GLU A 53 -0.16 -4.60 12.16
N LEU A 54 -0.31 -4.09 10.93
CA LEU A 54 0.27 -4.70 9.73
C LEU A 54 1.79 -4.70 9.81
N ILE A 55 2.42 -3.61 10.22
CA ILE A 55 3.87 -3.54 10.46
C ILE A 55 4.32 -4.66 11.40
N ARG A 56 3.69 -4.78 12.58
CA ARG A 56 4.03 -5.84 13.53
C ARG A 56 3.79 -7.24 12.95
N ALA A 57 2.76 -7.40 12.11
CA ALA A 57 2.47 -8.68 11.45
C ALA A 57 3.54 -9.05 10.41
N LEU A 58 4.02 -8.07 9.63
CA LEU A 58 5.10 -8.23 8.65
C LEU A 58 6.42 -8.59 9.35
N GLU A 59 6.80 -7.85 10.39
CA GLU A 59 8.00 -8.10 11.19
C GLU A 59 8.01 -9.52 11.79
N ARG A 60 6.89 -9.96 12.39
CA ARG A 60 6.75 -11.33 12.92
C ARG A 60 6.91 -12.42 11.86
N ARG A 61 6.73 -12.08 10.59
CA ARG A 61 6.85 -12.99 9.44
C ARG A 61 8.19 -12.87 8.72
N GLY A 62 9.12 -12.10 9.29
CA GLY A 62 10.48 -11.97 8.78
C GLY A 62 10.62 -11.00 7.61
N PHE A 63 9.63 -10.14 7.36
CA PHE A 63 9.82 -9.02 6.43
C PHE A 63 10.79 -8.00 7.05
N VAL A 64 11.61 -7.38 6.20
CA VAL A 64 12.63 -6.43 6.61
C VAL A 64 12.22 -5.02 6.21
N LYS A 65 12.32 -4.06 7.14
CA LYS A 65 12.11 -2.63 6.87
C LYS A 65 13.34 -2.07 6.15
N SER A 66 13.13 -1.33 5.05
CA SER A 66 14.16 -0.47 4.47
C SER A 66 13.62 0.94 4.22
N LEU A 67 14.48 1.94 4.44
CA LEU A 67 14.25 3.34 4.11
C LEU A 67 14.90 3.72 2.77
N ASN A 68 15.73 2.83 2.20
CA ASN A 68 16.44 3.10 0.97
C ASN A 68 15.54 2.76 -0.23
N LEU A 69 14.80 3.75 -0.75
CA LEU A 69 13.87 3.54 -1.86
C LEU A 69 14.55 3.09 -3.17
N ASP A 70 15.87 3.24 -3.29
CA ASP A 70 16.62 2.68 -4.42
C ASP A 70 16.67 1.13 -4.38
N GLU A 71 16.43 0.52 -3.21
CA GLU A 71 16.32 -0.93 -3.02
C GLU A 71 14.87 -1.44 -3.20
N LEU A 72 13.92 -0.57 -3.53
CA LEU A 72 12.51 -0.93 -3.61
C LEU A 72 12.26 -1.93 -4.76
N GLN A 73 11.69 -3.09 -4.42
CA GLN A 73 11.41 -4.17 -5.36
C GLN A 73 9.91 -4.41 -5.55
N PRO A 74 9.47 -4.83 -6.75
CA PRO A 74 8.07 -5.20 -7.01
C PRO A 74 7.50 -6.15 -5.95
N GLY A 75 6.36 -5.78 -5.38
CA GLY A 75 5.69 -6.51 -4.32
C GLY A 75 6.11 -6.11 -2.91
N ALA A 76 6.96 -5.09 -2.75
CA ALA A 76 7.18 -4.48 -1.46
C ALA A 76 5.91 -3.78 -0.93
N ILE A 77 5.75 -3.79 0.39
CA ILE A 77 4.65 -3.14 1.11
C ILE A 77 5.16 -1.79 1.57
N CYS A 78 4.70 -0.73 0.93
CA CYS A 78 5.11 0.64 1.21
C CYS A 78 4.24 1.27 2.27
N PHE A 79 4.83 2.19 3.03
CA PHE A 79 4.19 2.99 4.06
C PHE A 79 4.56 4.45 3.88
N THR A 80 3.60 5.34 4.14
CA THR A 80 3.81 6.78 4.06
C THR A 80 4.43 7.36 5.33
N THR A 81 4.70 8.66 5.34
CA THR A 81 4.94 9.41 6.58
C THR A 81 3.70 9.42 7.48
N ASP A 82 3.86 9.86 8.72
CA ASP A 82 2.72 10.24 9.57
C ASP A 82 2.07 11.56 9.11
N THR A 83 1.03 12.00 9.83
CA THR A 83 0.27 13.22 9.51
C THR A 83 1.08 14.52 9.59
N ASP A 84 2.20 14.50 10.31
CA ASP A 84 3.09 15.65 10.45
C ASP A 84 4.24 15.60 9.43
N GLY A 85 4.22 14.61 8.52
CA GLY A 85 5.26 14.40 7.51
C GLY A 85 6.53 13.73 8.04
N SER A 86 6.48 13.15 9.25
CA SER A 86 7.63 12.51 9.88
C SER A 86 7.72 11.02 9.56
N ILE A 87 8.95 10.51 9.53
CA ILE A 87 9.23 9.08 9.37
C ILE A 87 9.15 8.43 10.75
N GLY A 88 7.99 7.86 11.07
CA GLY A 88 7.71 7.21 12.34
C GLY A 88 7.26 5.75 12.21
N ASN A 89 6.59 5.26 13.25
CA ASN A 89 5.94 3.95 13.27
C ASN A 89 4.42 4.02 13.05
N ASP A 90 3.86 5.23 12.89
CA ASP A 90 2.42 5.47 12.74
C ASP A 90 2.10 6.09 11.36
N PRO A 91 2.42 5.39 10.26
CA PRO A 91 2.22 5.93 8.91
C PRO A 91 0.72 6.05 8.61
N THR A 92 0.35 7.07 7.83
CA THR A 92 -1.05 7.36 7.49
C THR A 92 -1.64 6.35 6.51
N HIS A 93 -0.81 5.73 5.68
CA HIS A 93 -1.26 4.93 4.54
C HIS A 93 -0.29 3.80 4.20
N THR A 94 -0.81 2.76 3.55
CA THR A 94 -0.01 1.65 3.03
C THR A 94 -0.52 1.19 1.67
N PHE A 95 0.38 0.73 0.81
CA PHE A 95 0.09 0.27 -0.54
C PHE A 95 1.17 -0.68 -1.04
N ILE A 96 0.96 -1.30 -2.20
CA ILE A 96 1.89 -2.27 -2.77
C ILE A 96 2.60 -1.65 -3.96
N PHE A 97 3.92 -1.66 -3.94
CA PHE A 97 4.72 -1.21 -5.09
C PHE A 97 4.70 -2.28 -6.19
N LEU A 98 4.40 -1.89 -7.44
CA LEU A 98 4.41 -2.80 -8.58
C LEU A 98 5.64 -2.56 -9.46
N SER A 99 5.91 -1.31 -9.82
CA SER A 99 7.07 -0.92 -10.63
C SER A 99 7.29 0.59 -10.59
N TRP A 100 8.43 1.06 -11.08
CA TRP A 100 8.65 2.47 -11.37
C TRP A 100 8.01 2.82 -12.72
N ALA A 101 7.20 3.88 -12.75
CA ALA A 101 6.69 4.45 -14.00
C ALA A 101 7.77 5.33 -14.64
N GLU A 102 8.41 6.16 -13.82
CA GLU A 102 9.52 7.06 -14.13
C GLU A 102 10.19 7.48 -12.80
N PRO A 103 11.33 8.18 -12.81
CA PRO A 103 12.01 8.58 -11.57
C PRO A 103 11.07 9.35 -10.62
N GLY A 104 10.88 8.83 -9.41
CA GLY A 104 10.01 9.42 -8.38
C GLY A 104 8.52 9.11 -8.53
N VAL A 105 8.11 8.31 -9.52
CA VAL A 105 6.71 7.95 -9.78
C VAL A 105 6.56 6.43 -9.79
N MET A 106 5.73 5.93 -8.88
CA MET A 106 5.48 4.50 -8.70
C MET A 106 4.17 4.09 -9.37
N TYR A 107 4.15 2.95 -10.05
CA TYR A 107 2.92 2.19 -10.26
C TYR A 107 2.65 1.35 -9.01
N ILE A 108 1.44 1.47 -8.48
CA ILE A 108 1.04 0.85 -7.21
C ILE A 108 -0.29 0.10 -7.34
N TYR A 109 -0.51 -0.81 -6.40
CA TYR A 109 -1.82 -1.38 -6.10
C TYR A 109 -2.27 -0.90 -4.72
N ASP A 110 -3.45 -0.28 -4.63
CA ASP A 110 -3.92 0.46 -3.46
C ASP A 110 -5.47 0.47 -3.36
N ASN A 111 -6.02 0.90 -2.22
CA ASN A 111 -7.46 1.00 -1.96
C ASN A 111 -8.09 2.34 -2.39
N GLN A 112 -7.32 3.33 -2.84
CA GLN A 112 -7.79 4.69 -3.13
C GLN A 112 -8.61 4.81 -4.44
N VAL A 113 -9.49 3.84 -4.71
CA VAL A 113 -10.30 3.75 -5.92
C VAL A 113 -11.21 4.97 -6.10
N THR A 114 -11.74 5.56 -5.02
CA THR A 114 -12.57 6.76 -5.09
C THR A 114 -11.84 7.97 -5.68
N ASP A 115 -10.52 8.04 -5.48
CA ASP A 115 -9.70 9.14 -5.97
C ASP A 115 -9.13 8.89 -7.37
N TYR A 116 -8.74 7.64 -7.65
CA TYR A 116 -8.01 7.28 -8.87
C TYR A 116 -8.83 6.47 -9.89
N GLY A 117 -10.04 6.04 -9.53
CA GLY A 117 -10.93 5.21 -10.37
C GLY A 117 -10.51 3.74 -10.48
N SER A 118 -9.37 3.35 -9.91
CA SER A 118 -8.77 2.02 -10.02
C SER A 118 -7.84 1.73 -8.83
N GLN A 119 -7.73 0.47 -8.42
CA GLN A 119 -6.70 0.01 -7.48
C GLN A 119 -5.30 0.16 -8.06
N TYR A 120 -5.18 0.06 -9.39
CA TYR A 120 -3.96 0.27 -10.14
C TYR A 120 -3.87 1.74 -10.56
N HIS A 121 -2.91 2.46 -10.03
CA HIS A 121 -2.65 3.86 -10.40
C HIS A 121 -1.21 4.25 -10.11
N THR A 122 -0.83 5.45 -10.55
CA THR A 122 0.47 6.03 -10.25
C THR A 122 0.44 6.88 -8.98
N ARG A 123 1.55 6.91 -8.26
CA ARG A 123 1.74 7.71 -7.05
C ARG A 123 3.15 8.31 -7.02
N LEU A 124 3.26 9.60 -6.68
CA LEU A 124 4.55 10.21 -6.42
C LEU A 124 5.15 9.70 -5.11
N VAL A 125 6.47 9.54 -5.08
CA VAL A 125 7.22 9.25 -3.85
C VAL A 125 7.11 10.40 -2.86
N SER A 126 7.17 11.64 -3.34
CA SER A 126 7.05 12.84 -2.52
C SER A 126 5.59 13.15 -2.16
N LEU A 127 5.43 13.98 -1.13
CA LEU A 127 4.14 14.60 -0.83
C LEU A 127 3.61 15.31 -2.08
N HIS A 128 2.34 15.12 -2.37
CA HIS A 128 1.67 15.76 -3.48
C HIS A 128 0.17 15.95 -3.24
N TYR A 129 -0.46 16.76 -4.07
CA TYR A 129 -1.89 17.03 -4.03
C TYR A 129 -2.51 16.48 -5.30
N LEU A 130 -3.45 15.55 -5.17
CA LEU A 130 -4.09 14.95 -6.34
C LEU A 130 -4.91 16.01 -7.08
N ASN A 131 -4.69 16.15 -8.39
CA ASN A 131 -5.33 17.16 -9.24
C ASN A 131 -5.16 18.60 -8.74
N ASP A 132 -4.01 18.90 -8.12
CA ASP A 132 -3.71 20.20 -7.51
C ASP A 132 -4.72 20.65 -6.43
N ASP A 133 -5.46 19.72 -5.83
CA ASP A 133 -6.45 19.98 -4.78
C ASP A 133 -5.81 19.85 -3.38
N PRO A 134 -5.67 20.95 -2.61
CA PRO A 134 -5.12 20.91 -1.25
C PRO A 134 -5.87 19.99 -0.28
N ALA A 135 -7.16 19.70 -0.54
CA ALA A 135 -7.94 18.77 0.26
C ALA A 135 -7.62 17.29 -0.02
N LYS A 136 -6.84 17.02 -1.09
CA LYS A 136 -6.44 15.67 -1.51
C LYS A 136 -4.93 15.46 -1.39
N ALA A 137 -4.38 15.85 -0.25
CA ALA A 137 -3.00 15.57 0.09
C ALA A 137 -2.72 14.06 0.09
N LYS A 138 -1.54 13.69 -0.42
CA LYS A 138 -1.02 12.33 -0.47
C LYS A 138 0.36 12.37 0.18
N ASP A 139 0.44 11.80 1.37
CA ASP A 139 1.67 11.76 2.16
C ASP A 139 2.82 11.07 1.42
N ALA A 140 4.04 11.54 1.69
CA ALA A 140 5.25 11.01 1.07
C ALA A 140 5.45 9.53 1.46
N THR A 141 6.05 8.76 0.57
CA THR A 141 6.47 7.37 0.86
C THR A 141 7.71 7.41 1.74
N ALA A 142 7.65 6.77 2.90
CA ALA A 142 8.69 6.88 3.92
C ALA A 142 9.61 5.65 3.95
N TYR A 143 9.03 4.45 3.85
CA TYR A 143 9.74 3.19 3.93
C TYR A 143 8.91 2.06 3.35
N PHE A 144 9.51 0.89 3.24
CA PHE A 144 8.83 -0.32 2.80
C PHE A 144 9.30 -1.55 3.57
N TYR A 145 8.48 -2.59 3.49
CA TYR A 145 8.79 -3.93 3.93
C TYR A 145 8.86 -4.88 2.74
N TYR A 146 9.87 -5.74 2.73
CA TYR A 146 10.10 -6.72 1.68
C TYR A 146 10.56 -8.06 2.26
N ARG A 147 10.44 -9.10 1.43
CA ARG A 147 10.88 -10.47 1.70
C ARG A 147 11.31 -11.16 0.41
#